data_AF-A0A970V1T8-F1
#
_entry.id   AF-A0A970V1T8-F1
#
_cell.length_a   1.000
_cell.length_b   1.000
_cell.length_c   1.000
_cell.angle_alpha   90.00
_cell.angle_beta   90.00
_cell.angle_gamma   90.00
#
_symmetry.space_group_name_H-M   'P 1'
#
loop_
_entity.id
_entity.type
_entity.pdbx_description
1 polymer ?
#
loop_
_entity_poly.entity_id
_entity_poly.type
_entity_poly.pdbx_seq_one_letter_code
_entity_poly.pdbx_strand_id
1 'polypeptide(L)'
;MAAPRWPYLLAGVPLVLVGLAIRTWASGYLLKDRTLCTAGPYAYTRNPLYAGSVFVLVGLCVIANSFPLTVVAVAALIIVYPLTVRYEETVLTQEFGDDYVEYCRRTPRLIPWRGRCMPGDSTRFTRQRAAENNAGEFAGWVALLIVLLVLKAFAGAHWGFWPYGPTGEPPLTYGLWWRGF
;
A
#
# COMPACT_ATOMS: atom_id res chain seq x y z
N MET A 1 17.21 -21.53 4.02
CA MET A 1 16.87 -20.33 3.23
C MET A 1 15.73 -20.69 2.30
N ALA A 2 14.51 -20.21 2.55
CA ALA A 2 13.35 -20.59 1.75
C ALA A 2 13.47 -19.99 0.34
N ALA A 3 13.52 -20.85 -0.68
CA ALA A 3 13.64 -20.42 -2.08
C ALA A 3 12.49 -19.48 -2.47
N PRO A 4 12.72 -18.53 -3.39
CA PRO A 4 11.66 -17.66 -3.91
C PRO A 4 10.55 -18.51 -4.53
N ARG A 5 9.33 -18.36 -4.01
CA ARG A 5 8.16 -19.06 -4.55
C ARG A 5 7.63 -18.28 -5.75
N TRP A 6 8.07 -18.67 -6.94
CA TRP A 6 7.76 -18.03 -8.22
C TRP A 6 6.29 -17.61 -8.43
N PRO A 7 5.26 -18.41 -8.07
CA PRO A 7 3.87 -17.99 -8.28
C PRO A 7 3.50 -16.69 -7.55
N TYR A 8 4.01 -16.49 -6.34
CA TYR A 8 3.73 -15.30 -5.53
C TYR A 8 4.49 -14.07 -6.05
N LEU A 9 5.69 -14.28 -6.60
CA LEU A 9 6.42 -13.22 -7.28
C LEU A 9 5.68 -12.77 -8.55
N LEU A 10 5.25 -13.72 -9.39
CA LEU A 10 4.52 -13.43 -10.61
C LEU A 10 3.18 -12.73 -10.35
N ALA A 11 2.50 -13.06 -9.25
CA ALA A 11 1.26 -12.40 -8.86
C ALA A 11 1.48 -11.03 -8.19
N GLY A 12 2.48 -10.91 -7.32
CA GLY A 12 2.67 -9.70 -6.52
C GLY A 12 3.45 -8.58 -7.21
N VAL A 13 4.41 -8.90 -8.08
CA VAL A 13 5.20 -7.88 -8.81
C VAL A 13 4.31 -6.98 -9.67
N PRO A 14 3.34 -7.48 -10.47
CA PRO A 14 2.43 -6.62 -11.21
C PRO A 14 1.64 -5.66 -10.32
N LEU A 15 1.19 -6.11 -9.14
CA LEU A 15 0.48 -5.25 -8.19
C LEU A 15 1.36 -4.13 -7.66
N VAL A 16 2.63 -4.43 -7.33
CA VAL A 16 3.60 -3.42 -6.93
C VAL A 16 3.84 -2.42 -8.06
N LEU A 17 4.05 -2.89 -9.29
CA LEU A 17 4.29 -2.02 -10.45
C LEU A 17 3.11 -1.10 -10.74
N VAL A 18 1.87 -1.61 -10.68
CA VAL A 18 0.65 -0.81 -10.81
C VAL A 18 0.57 0.25 -9.71
N GLY A 19 0.83 -0.13 -8.46
CA GLY A 19 0.83 0.80 -7.34
C GLY A 19 1.88 1.91 -7.49
N LEU A 20 3.10 1.56 -7.89
CA LEU A 20 4.18 2.52 -8.14
C LEU A 20 3.87 3.42 -9.34
N ALA A 21 3.23 2.90 -10.39
CA ALA A 21 2.82 3.70 -11.54
C ALA A 21 1.76 4.74 -11.16
N ILE A 22 0.73 4.35 -10.38
CA ILE A 22 -0.30 5.26 -9.87
C ILE A 22 0.33 6.35 -9.01
N ARG A 23 1.24 5.97 -8.10
CA ARG A 23 1.95 6.92 -7.23
C ARG A 23 2.79 7.88 -8.03
N THR A 24 3.57 7.39 -8.99
CA THR A 24 4.41 8.22 -9.86
C THR A 24 3.58 9.20 -10.68
N TRP A 25 2.43 8.74 -11.19
CA TRP A 25 1.49 9.60 -11.90
C TRP A 25 0.94 10.71 -11.00
N ALA A 26 0.50 10.39 -9.78
CA ALA A 26 0.00 11.37 -8.81
C ALA A 26 1.07 12.37 -8.37
N SER A 27 2.25 11.89 -8.01
CA SER A 27 3.39 12.72 -7.61
C SER A 27 3.81 13.72 -8.69
N GLY A 28 3.62 13.40 -9.97
CA GLY A 28 3.91 14.33 -11.07
C GLY A 28 2.91 15.48 -11.21
N TYR A 29 1.72 15.36 -10.64
CA TYR A 29 0.70 16.41 -10.59
C TYR A 29 0.75 17.21 -9.28
N LEU A 30 1.18 16.59 -8.18
CA LEU A 30 1.15 17.20 -6.85
C LEU A 30 2.02 18.46 -6.75
N LEU A 31 1.37 19.57 -6.39
CA LEU A 31 1.96 20.87 -6.09
C LEU A 31 1.78 21.16 -4.60
N LYS A 32 2.78 20.79 -3.78
CA LYS A 32 2.72 21.00 -2.33
C LYS A 32 2.62 22.49 -2.00
N ASP A 33 1.66 22.84 -1.14
CA ASP A 33 1.50 24.16 -0.49
C ASP A 33 1.40 25.36 -1.45
N ARG A 34 0.88 25.13 -2.67
CA ARG A 34 0.74 26.18 -3.70
C ARG A 34 -0.68 26.29 -4.23
N THR A 35 -1.25 25.16 -4.66
CA THR A 35 -2.55 25.12 -5.35
C THR A 35 -3.22 23.77 -5.11
N LEU A 36 -4.53 23.78 -4.92
CA LEU A 36 -5.31 22.56 -4.83
C LEU A 36 -5.22 21.78 -6.16
N CYS A 37 -4.60 20.61 -6.13
CA CYS A 37 -4.46 19.76 -7.30
C CYS A 37 -5.69 18.85 -7.45
N THR A 38 -6.42 19.02 -8.54
CA THR A 38 -7.61 18.24 -8.91
C THR A 38 -7.48 17.58 -10.29
N ALA A 39 -6.38 17.83 -11.00
CA ALA A 39 -6.08 17.29 -12.32
C ALA A 39 -5.40 15.90 -12.28
N GLY A 40 -5.41 15.23 -13.43
CA GLY A 40 -4.77 13.92 -13.59
C GLY A 40 -5.43 12.86 -12.69
N PRO A 41 -4.67 12.09 -11.90
CA PRO A 41 -5.25 11.04 -11.05
C PRO A 41 -6.10 11.61 -9.91
N TYR A 42 -5.86 12.85 -9.49
CA TYR A 42 -6.68 13.55 -8.50
C TYR A 42 -8.11 13.84 -9.02
N ALA A 43 -8.34 13.82 -10.34
CA ALA A 43 -9.68 13.96 -10.91
C ALA A 43 -10.55 12.71 -10.66
N TYR A 44 -9.92 11.56 -10.42
CA TYR A 44 -10.62 10.29 -10.23
C TYR A 44 -10.85 9.96 -8.77
N THR A 45 -9.91 10.29 -7.90
CA THR A 45 -9.97 10.05 -6.46
C THR A 45 -9.18 11.13 -5.74
N ARG A 46 -9.62 11.56 -4.56
CA ARG A 46 -8.90 12.58 -3.78
C ARG A 46 -7.57 12.08 -3.22
N ASN A 47 -7.41 10.76 -3.14
CA ASN A 47 -6.28 10.09 -2.50
C ASN A 47 -5.61 9.09 -3.46
N PRO A 48 -5.03 9.53 -4.61
CA PRO A 48 -4.48 8.62 -5.61
C PRO A 48 -3.12 8.02 -5.22
N LEU A 49 -2.24 8.81 -4.58
CA LEU A 49 -1.00 8.29 -3.97
C LEU A 49 -1.27 7.12 -3.06
N TYR A 50 -2.37 7.27 -2.36
CA TYR A 50 -2.84 6.38 -1.37
C TYR A 50 -3.47 5.10 -1.96
N ALA A 51 -4.33 5.23 -2.97
CA ALA A 51 -4.77 4.09 -3.77
C ALA A 51 -3.57 3.27 -4.29
N GLY A 52 -2.54 3.94 -4.80
CA GLY A 52 -1.30 3.27 -5.21
C GLY A 52 -0.53 2.59 -4.08
N SER A 53 -0.46 3.18 -2.88
CA SER A 53 0.12 2.54 -1.68
C SER A 53 -0.58 1.23 -1.31
N VAL A 54 -1.90 1.16 -1.46
CA VAL A 54 -2.66 -0.08 -1.21
C VAL A 54 -2.21 -1.17 -2.18
N PHE A 55 -2.09 -0.87 -3.48
CA PHE A 55 -1.60 -1.83 -4.47
C PHE A 55 -0.18 -2.32 -4.16
N VAL A 56 0.72 -1.41 -3.76
CA VAL A 56 2.09 -1.77 -3.33
C VAL A 56 2.03 -2.71 -2.13
N LEU A 57 1.30 -2.33 -1.07
CA LEU A 57 1.21 -3.13 0.15
C LEU A 57 0.62 -4.53 -0.10
N VAL A 58 -0.45 -4.62 -0.89
CA VAL A 58 -1.06 -5.90 -1.26
C VAL A 58 -0.06 -6.74 -2.06
N GLY A 59 0.64 -6.15 -3.04
CA GLY A 59 1.68 -6.85 -3.80
C GLY A 59 2.82 -7.37 -2.91
N LEU A 60 3.28 -6.56 -1.94
CA LEU A 60 4.28 -6.96 -0.96
C LEU A 60 3.78 -8.10 -0.05
N CYS A 61 2.52 -8.08 0.38
CA CYS A 61 1.92 -9.16 1.17
C CYS A 61 1.84 -10.48 0.37
N VAL A 62 1.46 -10.39 -0.91
CA VAL A 62 1.44 -11.54 -1.81
C VAL A 62 2.85 -12.12 -1.98
N ILE A 63 3.86 -11.29 -2.25
CA ILE A 63 5.26 -11.71 -2.36
C ILE A 63 5.76 -12.33 -1.05
N ALA A 64 5.44 -11.69 0.08
CA ALA A 64 5.83 -12.16 1.39
C ALA A 64 5.17 -13.50 1.73
N ASN A 65 3.98 -13.81 1.20
CA ASN A 65 3.24 -15.05 1.42
C ASN A 65 3.26 -15.48 2.91
N SER A 66 2.80 -14.57 3.76
CA SER A 66 2.83 -14.73 5.23
C SER A 66 1.55 -14.17 5.82
N PHE A 67 0.74 -15.04 6.42
CA PHE A 67 -0.54 -14.65 7.01
C PHE A 67 -0.39 -13.65 8.17
N PRO A 68 0.52 -13.85 9.15
CA PRO A 68 0.72 -12.87 10.22
C PRO A 68 1.13 -11.49 9.71
N LEU A 69 2.03 -11.43 8.73
CA LEU A 69 2.45 -10.16 8.13
C LEU A 69 1.32 -9.49 7.36
N THR A 70 0.48 -10.27 6.67
CA THR A 70 -0.70 -9.75 5.98
C THR A 70 -1.68 -9.14 6.97
N VAL A 71 -1.92 -9.78 8.12
CA VAL A 71 -2.78 -9.24 9.18
C VAL A 71 -2.24 -7.91 9.71
N VAL A 72 -0.94 -7.83 10.01
CA VAL A 72 -0.31 -6.57 10.48
C VAL A 72 -0.41 -5.47 9.42
N ALA A 73 -0.14 -5.79 8.16
CA ALA A 73 -0.24 -4.84 7.05
C ALA A 73 -1.68 -4.33 6.85
N VAL A 74 -2.67 -5.22 6.89
CA VAL A 74 -4.09 -4.87 6.78
C VAL A 74 -4.55 -4.04 7.97
N ALA A 75 -4.13 -4.37 9.19
CA ALA A 75 -4.44 -3.58 10.39
C ALA A 75 -3.85 -2.16 10.28
N ALA A 76 -2.60 -2.03 9.84
CA ALA A 76 -1.98 -0.74 9.60
C ALA A 76 -2.75 0.08 8.55
N LEU A 77 -3.19 -0.58 7.46
CA LEU A 77 -4.02 0.04 6.42
C LEU A 77 -5.38 0.51 6.99
N ILE A 78 -6.06 -0.28 7.80
CA ILE A 78 -7.39 0.08 8.33
C ILE A 78 -7.31 1.18 9.40
N ILE A 79 -6.20 1.26 10.13
CA ILE A 79 -6.05 2.20 11.27
C ILE A 79 -5.34 3.49 10.84
N VAL A 80 -4.13 3.39 10.30
CA VAL A 80 -3.28 4.56 10.01
C VAL A 80 -3.91 5.40 8.91
N TYR A 81 -4.42 4.73 7.89
CA TYR A 81 -4.88 5.37 6.67
C TYR A 81 -6.05 6.32 6.87
N PRO A 82 -7.16 5.92 7.50
CA PRO A 82 -8.28 6.83 7.67
C PRO A 82 -7.92 7.99 8.60
N LEU A 83 -7.00 7.79 9.55
CA LEU A 83 -6.50 8.85 10.42
C LEU A 83 -5.69 9.88 9.62
N THR A 84 -4.72 9.43 8.81
CA THR A 84 -3.90 10.34 8.00
C THR A 84 -4.74 11.07 6.97
N VAL A 85 -5.66 10.38 6.28
CA VAL A 85 -6.56 11.03 5.32
C VAL A 85 -7.42 12.08 6.01
N ARG A 86 -8.03 11.79 7.17
CA ARG A 86 -8.83 12.80 7.89
C ARG A 86 -8.01 14.01 8.31
N TYR A 87 -6.77 13.80 8.74
CA TYR A 87 -5.86 14.88 9.08
C TYR A 87 -5.56 15.76 7.86
N GLU A 88 -5.16 15.15 6.74
CA GLU A 88 -4.89 15.87 5.50
C GLU A 88 -6.11 16.60 4.98
N GLU A 89 -7.30 15.98 5.01
CA GLU A 89 -8.53 16.65 4.60
C GLU A 89 -8.85 17.85 5.49
N THR A 90 -8.53 17.80 6.78
CA THR A 90 -8.69 18.93 7.70
C THR A 90 -7.73 20.07 7.31
N VAL A 91 -6.46 19.75 7.06
CA VAL A 91 -5.47 20.73 6.60
C VAL A 91 -5.88 21.35 5.27
N LEU A 92 -6.28 20.54 4.28
CA LEU A 92 -6.72 21.02 2.97
C LEU A 92 -7.99 21.88 3.06
N THR A 93 -8.92 21.55 3.98
CA THR A 93 -10.10 22.39 4.23
C THR A 93 -9.70 23.73 4.84
N GLN A 94 -8.72 23.76 5.74
CA GLN A 94 -8.21 24.99 6.34
C GLN A 94 -7.46 25.87 5.32
N GLU A 95 -6.71 25.27 4.41
CA GLU A 95 -5.89 25.99 3.43
C GLU A 95 -6.70 26.48 2.22
N PHE A 96 -7.62 25.67 1.70
CA PHE A 96 -8.32 25.93 0.43
C PHE A 96 -9.83 26.19 0.58
N GLY A 97 -10.39 26.06 1.78
CA GLY A 97 -11.78 26.45 2.07
C GLY A 97 -12.82 25.84 1.12
N ASP A 98 -13.65 26.70 0.52
CA ASP A 98 -14.77 26.32 -0.34
C ASP A 98 -14.35 25.55 -1.61
N ASP A 99 -13.16 25.84 -2.16
CA ASP A 99 -12.63 25.12 -3.33
C ASP A 99 -12.44 23.64 -3.00
N TYR A 100 -11.92 23.35 -1.79
CA TYR A 100 -11.77 21.97 -1.34
C TYR A 100 -13.10 21.28 -1.09
N VAL A 101 -14.09 22.00 -0.54
CA VAL A 101 -15.44 21.47 -0.31
C VAL A 101 -16.11 21.09 -1.63
N GLU A 102 -16.01 21.94 -2.65
CA GLU A 102 -16.57 21.65 -3.97
C GLU A 102 -15.82 20.51 -4.67
N TYR A 103 -14.51 20.40 -4.50
CA TYR A 103 -13.74 19.26 -4.98
C TYR A 103 -14.20 17.95 -4.31
N CYS A 104 -14.47 17.96 -3.00
CA CYS A 104 -14.99 16.81 -2.27
C CYS A 104 -16.35 16.33 -2.76
N ARG A 105 -17.21 17.23 -3.26
CA ARG A 105 -18.51 16.87 -3.85
C ARG A 105 -18.39 16.18 -5.20
N ARG A 106 -17.35 16.49 -5.97
CA ARG A 106 -17.14 15.98 -7.33
C ARG A 106 -16.34 14.69 -7.38
N THR A 107 -15.42 14.53 -6.43
CA THR A 107 -14.40 13.48 -6.47
C THR A 107 -14.50 12.58 -5.24
N PRO A 108 -14.63 11.25 -5.42
CA PRO A 108 -14.71 10.32 -4.30
C PRO A 108 -13.40 10.28 -3.51
N ARG A 109 -13.49 9.87 -2.23
CA ARG A 109 -12.32 9.83 -1.35
C ARG A 109 -11.29 8.77 -1.77
N LEU A 110 -11.74 7.56 -2.11
CA LEU A 110 -10.86 6.39 -2.28
C LEU A 110 -11.06 5.69 -3.62
N ILE A 111 -12.29 5.23 -3.90
CA ILE A 111 -12.60 4.46 -5.11
C ILE A 111 -12.64 5.40 -6.32
N PRO A 112 -11.77 5.25 -7.33
CA PRO A 112 -11.73 6.12 -8.50
C PRO A 112 -13.07 6.17 -9.25
N TRP A 113 -13.59 7.37 -9.56
CA TRP A 113 -14.85 7.53 -10.30
C TRP A 113 -14.86 8.75 -11.22
N ARG A 114 -15.33 8.54 -12.47
CA ARG A 114 -15.69 9.53 -13.51
C ARG A 114 -14.68 10.63 -13.88
N GLY A 115 -13.53 10.76 -13.22
CA GLY A 115 -12.39 11.57 -13.67
C GLY A 115 -12.73 13.04 -13.93
N ARG A 116 -13.33 13.74 -12.96
CA ARG A 116 -13.77 15.14 -13.14
C ARG A 116 -12.80 16.11 -12.48
N CYS A 117 -11.99 16.76 -13.31
CA CYS A 117 -11.14 17.88 -12.89
C CYS A 117 -12.01 19.09 -12.48
N MET A 118 -11.56 19.91 -11.53
CA MET A 118 -12.24 21.18 -11.26
C MET A 118 -12.07 22.13 -12.47
N PRO A 119 -13.10 22.95 -12.78
CA PRO A 119 -12.94 24.06 -13.72
C PRO A 119 -11.84 25.00 -13.22
N GLY A 120 -10.90 25.38 -14.11
CA GLY A 120 -9.80 26.29 -13.78
C GLY A 120 -8.49 25.60 -13.37
N ASP A 121 -8.52 24.32 -13.00
CA ASP A 121 -7.29 23.57 -12.78
C ASP A 121 -6.68 23.13 -14.11
N SER A 122 -5.52 23.71 -14.42
CA SER A 122 -4.73 23.43 -15.63
C SER A 122 -3.41 22.73 -15.33
N THR A 123 -3.29 22.15 -14.12
CA THR A 123 -2.08 21.45 -13.68
C THR A 123 -1.72 20.34 -14.66
N ARG A 124 -0.44 20.30 -15.05
CA ARG A 124 0.11 19.29 -15.96
C ARG A 124 1.13 18.41 -15.27
N PHE A 125 1.21 17.17 -15.72
CA PHE A 125 2.23 16.23 -15.29
C PHE A 125 3.63 16.79 -15.55
N THR A 126 4.51 16.71 -14.55
CA THR A 126 5.93 17.04 -14.71
C THR A 126 6.81 15.95 -14.10
N ARG A 127 7.80 15.46 -14.86
CA ARG A 127 8.75 14.44 -14.38
C ARG A 127 9.60 14.94 -13.20
N GLN A 128 9.98 16.21 -13.20
CA GLN A 128 10.70 16.85 -12.10
C GLN A 128 9.92 16.74 -10.79
N ARG A 129 8.62 17.09 -10.78
CA ARG A 129 7.76 16.95 -9.60
C ARG A 129 7.61 15.50 -9.16
N ALA A 130 7.43 14.59 -10.11
CA ALA A 130 7.39 13.16 -9.80
C ALA A 130 8.69 12.72 -9.10
N ALA A 131 9.86 13.17 -9.57
CA ALA A 131 11.13 12.85 -8.94
C ALA A 131 11.29 13.49 -7.55
N GLU A 132 11.00 14.78 -7.40
CA GLU A 132 11.09 15.53 -6.14
C GLU A 132 10.16 14.94 -5.07
N ASN A 133 8.91 14.63 -5.44
CA ASN A 133 7.92 14.07 -4.52
C ASN A 133 8.20 12.60 -4.18
N ASN A 134 8.79 11.81 -5.09
CA ASN A 134 9.06 10.39 -4.86
C ASN A 134 10.46 10.09 -4.29
N ALA A 135 11.38 11.05 -4.22
CA ALA A 135 12.79 10.80 -3.92
C ALA A 135 13.03 9.99 -2.63
N GLY A 136 12.24 10.24 -1.58
CA GLY A 136 12.30 9.49 -0.31
C GLY A 136 11.34 8.30 -0.21
N GLU A 137 10.32 8.25 -1.05
CA GLU A 137 9.23 7.27 -0.91
C GLU A 137 9.63 5.87 -1.38
N PHE A 138 10.40 5.77 -2.47
CA PHE A 138 10.90 4.47 -2.96
C PHE A 138 11.80 3.79 -1.93
N ALA A 139 12.66 4.55 -1.26
CA ALA A 139 13.49 4.03 -0.17
C ALA A 139 12.65 3.50 0.98
N GLY A 140 11.56 4.18 1.34
CA GLY A 140 10.61 3.72 2.36
C GLY A 140 9.95 2.38 2.03
N TRP A 141 9.48 2.19 0.80
CA TRP A 141 8.87 0.92 0.37
C TRP A 141 9.87 -0.25 0.30
N VAL A 142 11.10 0.03 -0.15
CA VAL A 142 12.18 -0.97 -0.14
C VAL A 142 12.55 -1.35 1.29
N ALA A 143 12.68 -0.37 2.19
CA ALA A 143 12.93 -0.61 3.61
C ALA A 143 11.80 -1.45 4.24
N LEU A 144 10.53 -1.14 3.94
CA LEU A 144 9.38 -1.93 4.40
C LEU A 144 9.45 -3.37 3.90
N LEU A 145 9.76 -3.60 2.61
CA LEU A 145 9.94 -4.95 2.07
C LEU A 145 11.05 -5.71 2.81
N ILE A 146 12.20 -5.08 3.04
CA ILE A 146 13.31 -5.69 3.79
C ILE A 146 12.86 -6.06 5.20
N VAL A 147 12.19 -5.14 5.92
CA VAL A 147 11.65 -5.41 7.27
C VAL A 147 10.68 -6.58 7.25
N LEU A 148 9.75 -6.64 6.29
CA LEU A 148 8.80 -7.75 6.16
C LEU A 148 9.53 -9.08 5.91
N LEU A 149 10.56 -9.08 5.06
CA LEU A 149 11.35 -10.29 4.79
C LEU A 149 12.17 -10.73 6.01
N VAL A 150 12.74 -9.79 6.76
CA VAL A 150 13.45 -10.06 8.02
C VAL A 150 12.50 -10.61 9.08
N LEU A 151 11.34 -9.97 9.28
CA LEU A 151 10.31 -10.45 10.21
C LEU A 151 9.82 -11.84 9.83
N LYS A 152 9.65 -12.13 8.53
CA LYS A 152 9.31 -13.47 8.05
C LYS A 152 10.41 -14.48 8.38
N ALA A 153 11.68 -14.14 8.14
CA ALA A 153 12.80 -15.01 8.42
C ALA A 153 12.92 -15.30 9.93
N PHE A 154 12.74 -14.28 10.76
CA PHE A 154 12.75 -14.39 12.23
C PHE A 154 11.57 -15.21 12.74
N ALA A 155 10.35 -14.95 12.27
CA ALA A 155 9.17 -15.74 12.62
C ALA A 155 9.32 -17.21 12.22
N GLY A 156 9.91 -17.49 11.05
CA GLY A 156 10.23 -18.85 10.62
C GLY A 156 11.31 -19.52 11.48
N ALA A 157 12.23 -18.75 12.08
CA ALA A 157 13.29 -19.27 12.94
C ALA A 157 12.82 -19.51 14.39
N HIS A 158 11.89 -18.71 14.91
CA HIS A 158 11.48 -18.74 16.33
C HIS A 158 10.08 -19.32 16.58
N TRP A 159 9.17 -19.24 15.62
CA TRP A 159 7.80 -19.72 15.74
C TRP A 159 7.52 -20.82 14.72
N GLY A 160 8.15 -21.99 14.88
CA GLY A 160 7.77 -23.24 14.20
C GLY A 160 6.36 -23.73 14.57
N PHE A 161 5.36 -22.84 14.53
CA PHE A 161 3.96 -23.07 14.91
C PHE A 161 3.18 -23.84 13.84
N TRP A 162 3.82 -24.21 12.73
CA TRP A 162 3.23 -25.15 11.78
C TRP A 162 3.56 -26.58 12.25
N PRO A 163 2.58 -27.45 12.50
CA PRO A 163 2.81 -28.78 13.08
C PRO A 163 3.54 -29.74 12.13
N TYR A 164 3.88 -29.30 10.92
CA TYR A 164 4.63 -30.07 9.95
C TYR A 164 6.01 -29.43 9.77
N GLY A 165 7.05 -30.18 10.11
CA GLY A 165 8.42 -29.81 9.80
C GLY A 165 8.66 -29.71 8.28
N PRO A 166 9.88 -29.37 7.85
CA PRO A 166 10.22 -29.22 6.42
C PRO A 166 9.96 -30.47 5.55
N THR A 167 9.71 -31.63 6.16
CA THR A 167 9.37 -32.90 5.51
C THR A 167 7.87 -33.16 5.37
N GLY A 168 6.99 -32.31 5.92
CA GLY A 168 5.54 -32.55 5.88
C GLY A 168 5.05 -33.66 6.81
N GLU A 169 5.92 -34.20 7.68
CA GLU A 169 5.51 -35.20 8.67
C GLU A 169 5.18 -34.57 10.03
N PRO A 170 4.12 -35.02 10.71
CA PRO A 170 3.84 -34.60 12.07
C PRO A 170 4.94 -35.13 13.00
N PRO A 171 5.33 -34.39 14.06
CA PRO A 171 6.35 -34.86 14.98
C PRO A 171 5.91 -36.19 15.63
N LEU A 172 6.86 -37.14 15.71
CA LEU A 172 6.67 -38.51 16.21
C LEU A 172 6.09 -38.60 17.63
N THR A 173 5.96 -37.48 18.34
CA THR A 173 5.40 -37.38 19.69
C THR A 173 3.88 -37.52 19.77
N TYR A 174 3.15 -37.46 18.65
CA TYR A 174 1.69 -37.67 18.63
C TYR A 174 1.25 -39.14 18.58
N GLY A 175 2.17 -40.10 18.37
CA GLY A 175 1.85 -41.52 18.16
C GLY A 175 1.48 -42.34 19.41
N LEU A 176 1.58 -41.77 20.61
CA LEU A 176 1.39 -42.51 21.88
C LEU A 176 0.03 -42.28 22.56
N TRP A 177 -0.74 -41.26 22.16
CA TRP A 177 -1.99 -40.89 22.85
C TRP A 177 -3.28 -41.47 22.25
N TRP A 178 -3.24 -42.11 21.06
CA TRP A 178 -4.43 -42.56 20.33
C TRP A 178 -4.69 -44.08 20.31
N ARG A 179 -3.99 -44.87 21.13
CA ARG A 179 -4.21 -46.34 21.21
C ARG A 179 -5.16 -46.78 22.34
N GLY A 180 -6.07 -45.90 22.79
CA GLY A 180 -6.83 -46.11 24.02
C GLY A 180 -8.33 -45.78 24.01
N PHE A 181 -8.96 -45.58 22.85
CA PHE A 181 -10.43 -45.52 22.70
C PHE A 181 -10.84 -46.03 21.32
#